data_AF-A0A258T274-F1
#
_entry.id   AF-A0A258T274-F1
#
_cell.length_a   1.000
_cell.length_b   1.000
_cell.length_c   1.000
_cell.angle_alpha   90.00
_cell.angle_beta   90.00
_cell.angle_gamma   90.00
#
_symmetry.space_group_name_H-M   'P 1'
#
loop_
_entity.id
_entity.type
_entity.pdbx_description
1 polymer ?
#
loop_
_entity_poly.entity_id
_entity_poly.type
_entity_poly.pdbx_seq_one_letter_code
_entity_poly.pdbx_strand_id
1 'polypeptide(L)'
;MTIRLHRGDLPDSFRPAATVAIDTETLGLNPHRDRLCLVQLSNGDGSADLVQIPAGATAANAPNLVRLLSDPAVVKLFHFGRFDIAVLKHTFGVTTTPVF
;
A
#
# COMPACT_ATOMS: atom_id res chain seq x y z
N MET A 1 -2.95 -20.88 2.47
CA MET A 1 -3.17 -19.52 1.97
C MET A 1 -3.95 -18.76 3.03
N THR A 2 -3.36 -17.74 3.63
CA THR A 2 -3.97 -16.94 4.70
C THR A 2 -4.16 -15.51 4.21
N ILE A 3 -5.37 -14.97 4.32
CA ILE A 3 -5.69 -13.58 3.99
C ILE A 3 -6.03 -12.85 5.29
N ARG A 4 -5.36 -11.72 5.54
CA ARG A 4 -5.62 -10.84 6.69
C ARG A 4 -6.19 -9.53 6.17
N LEU A 5 -7.36 -9.15 6.68
CA LEU A 5 -8.01 -7.90 6.36
C LEU A 5 -7.80 -6.90 7.48
N HIS A 6 -7.30 -5.72 7.12
CA HIS A 6 -7.07 -4.59 8.00
C HIS A 6 -7.88 -3.39 7.53
N ARG A 7 -8.21 -2.48 8.46
CA ARG A 7 -8.93 -1.25 8.14
C ARG A 7 -8.12 -0.04 8.60
N GLY A 8 -7.80 0.86 7.67
CA GLY A 8 -7.02 2.06 7.92
C GLY A 8 -5.52 1.85 7.72
N ASP A 9 -4.94 0.84 8.38
CA ASP A 9 -3.49 0.62 8.38
C ASP A 9 -3.09 -0.85 8.50
N LEU A 10 -1.80 -1.13 8.33
CA LEU A 10 -1.15 -2.35 8.79
C LEU A 10 -1.01 -2.37 10.33
N PRO A 11 -1.01 -3.56 10.95
CA PRO A 11 -0.78 -3.67 12.40
C PRO A 11 0.67 -3.36 12.76
N ASP A 12 0.93 -2.92 13.99
CA ASP A 12 2.29 -2.66 14.51
C ASP A 12 3.18 -3.92 14.51
N SER A 13 2.56 -5.10 14.51
CA SER A 13 3.22 -6.40 14.42
C SER A 13 3.62 -6.76 12.98
N PHE A 14 3.23 -5.99 11.97
CA PHE A 14 3.61 -6.26 10.58
C PHE A 14 5.14 -6.19 10.41
N ARG A 15 5.69 -7.20 9.74
CA ARG A 15 7.12 -7.29 9.44
C ARG A 15 7.27 -7.48 7.93
N PRO A 16 7.81 -6.48 7.20
CA PRO A 16 8.04 -6.62 5.78
C PRO A 16 9.20 -7.59 5.52
N ALA A 17 9.07 -8.38 4.45
CA ALA A 17 10.22 -9.03 3.84
C ALA A 17 11.12 -7.99 3.13
N ALA A 18 12.28 -8.42 2.62
CA ALA A 18 13.17 -7.55 1.83
C ALA A 18 12.49 -7.00 0.55
N THR A 19 11.55 -7.77 -0.01
CA THR A 19 10.69 -7.34 -1.12
C THR A 19 9.24 -7.59 -0.73
N VAL A 20 8.39 -6.59 -0.98
CA VAL A 20 6.94 -6.70 -0.77
C VAL A 20 6.25 -6.39 -2.08
N ALA A 21 5.43 -7.34 -2.57
CA ALA A 21 4.56 -7.11 -3.70
C ALA A 21 3.39 -6.23 -3.27
N ILE A 22 3.08 -5.19 -4.05
CA ILE A 22 2.00 -4.24 -3.78
C ILE A 22 1.13 -4.08 -5.02
N ASP A 23 -0.18 -4.04 -4.79
CA ASP A 23 -1.20 -3.66 -5.78
C ASP A 23 -2.24 -2.75 -5.11
N THR A 24 -3.00 -1.99 -5.90
CA THR A 24 -4.03 -1.08 -5.37
C THR A 24 -5.36 -1.19 -6.08
N GLU A 25 -6.45 -1.01 -5.32
CA GLU A 25 -7.81 -0.89 -5.85
C GLU A 25 -8.32 0.53 -5.65
N THR A 26 -8.92 1.10 -6.68
CA THR A 26 -9.44 2.48 -6.69
C THR A 26 -10.88 2.49 -7.21
N LEU A 27 -11.63 3.58 -6.97
CA LEU A 27 -12.97 3.73 -7.57
C LEU A 27 -12.94 4.01 -9.08
N GLY A 28 -11.77 4.26 -9.65
CA GLY A 28 -11.57 4.61 -11.06
C GLY A 28 -10.16 5.14 -11.31
N LEU A 29 -9.86 5.41 -12.58
CA LEU A 29 -8.49 5.69 -13.04
C LEU A 29 -8.08 7.16 -12.98
N ASN A 30 -8.87 8.05 -12.36
CA ASN A 30 -8.52 9.46 -12.20
C ASN A 30 -8.15 9.76 -10.73
N PRO A 31 -6.85 9.85 -10.36
CA PRO A 31 -6.43 10.02 -8.97
C PRO A 31 -6.97 11.27 -8.27
N HIS A 32 -7.35 12.32 -9.03
CA HIS A 32 -7.89 13.56 -8.45
C HIS A 32 -9.39 13.48 -8.12
N ARG A 33 -10.09 12.47 -8.65
CA ARG A 33 -11.53 12.24 -8.44
C ARG A 33 -11.79 10.95 -7.68
N ASP A 34 -11.07 9.90 -8.06
CA ASP A 34 -11.28 8.53 -7.62
C ASP A 34 -10.29 8.19 -6.51
N ARG A 35 -10.82 7.73 -5.38
CA ARG A 35 -10.01 7.44 -4.19
C ARG A 35 -9.39 6.06 -4.24
N LEU A 36 -8.29 5.92 -3.48
CA LEU A 36 -7.77 4.63 -3.03
C LEU A 36 -8.78 3.93 -2.11
N CYS A 37 -9.03 2.64 -2.37
CA CYS A 37 -9.97 1.80 -1.63
C CYS A 37 -9.29 0.66 -0.90
N LEU A 38 -8.29 0.03 -1.53
CA LEU A 38 -7.59 -1.11 -0.99
C LEU A 38 -6.12 -1.04 -1.38
N VAL A 39 -5.24 -1.50 -0.49
CA VAL A 39 -3.86 -1.84 -0.82
C VAL A 39 -3.67 -3.32 -0.51
N GLN A 40 -3.24 -4.10 -1.50
CA GLN A 40 -2.88 -5.50 -1.34
C GLN A 40 -1.37 -5.63 -1.14
N LEU A 41 -0.94 -6.43 -0.16
CA LEU A 41 0.47 -6.68 0.12
C LEU A 41 0.76 -8.17 0.25
N SER A 42 1.93 -8.59 -0.24
CA SER A 42 2.45 -9.94 -0.01
C SER A 42 3.96 -9.93 0.25
N ASN A 43 4.36 -10.67 1.28
CA ASN A 43 5.76 -10.96 1.61
C ASN A 43 6.34 -12.14 0.80
N GLY A 44 5.57 -12.75 -0.12
CA GLY A 44 6.00 -13.92 -0.89
C GLY A 44 5.95 -15.25 -0.11
N ASP A 45 5.33 -15.27 1.07
CA ASP A 45 5.18 -16.45 1.93
C ASP A 45 3.87 -17.22 1.71
N GLY A 46 3.12 -16.89 0.65
CA GLY A 46 1.80 -17.46 0.35
C GLY A 46 0.66 -16.89 1.21
N SER A 47 0.91 -15.80 1.94
CA SER A 47 -0.10 -15.00 2.63
C SER A 47 -0.28 -13.61 1.99
N ALA A 48 -1.41 -12.97 2.32
CA ALA A 48 -1.74 -11.63 1.86
C ALA A 48 -2.31 -10.77 2.99
N ASP A 49 -1.90 -9.51 3.01
CA ASP A 49 -2.46 -8.46 3.86
C ASP A 49 -3.23 -7.48 2.97
N LEU A 50 -4.50 -7.24 3.30
CA LEU A 50 -5.39 -6.34 2.58
C LEU A 50 -5.71 -5.17 3.49
N VAL A 51 -5.31 -3.95 3.12
CA VAL A 51 -5.58 -2.75 3.90
C VAL A 51 -6.70 -1.96 3.24
N GLN A 52 -7.89 -1.99 3.84
CA GLN A 52 -9.03 -1.17 3.41
C GLN A 52 -8.81 0.28 3.81
N ILE A 53 -8.81 1.17 2.83
CA ILE A 53 -8.56 2.59 3.02
C ILE A 53 -9.91 3.32 3.19
N PRO A 54 -10.19 3.92 4.37
CA PRO A 54 -11.39 4.73 4.58
C PRO A 54 -11.41 5.95 3.66
N ALA A 55 -12.61 6.45 3.34
CA ALA A 55 -12.74 7.69 2.59
C ALA A 55 -12.11 8.87 3.37
N GLY A 56 -11.34 9.72 2.68
CA GLY A 56 -10.65 10.85 3.29
C GLY A 56 -9.40 10.47 4.10
N ALA A 57 -8.91 9.23 4.00
CA ALA A 57 -7.68 8.81 4.67
C ALA A 57 -6.47 9.62 4.20
N THR A 58 -5.58 9.90 5.14
CA THR A 58 -4.29 10.57 4.96
C THR A 58 -3.18 9.74 5.59
N ALA A 59 -1.93 10.17 5.49
CA ALA A 59 -0.81 9.49 6.15
C ALA A 59 -0.99 9.28 7.65
N ALA A 60 -1.67 10.21 8.34
CA ALA A 60 -1.93 10.11 9.78
C ALA A 60 -2.83 8.91 10.14
N ASN A 61 -3.62 8.43 9.18
CA ASN A 61 -4.50 7.27 9.39
C ASN A 61 -3.80 5.93 9.14
N ALA A 62 -2.64 5.93 8.47
CA ALA A 62 -1.94 4.74 8.01
C ALA A 62 -0.40 4.78 8.24
N PRO A 63 0.08 5.09 9.47
CA PRO A 63 1.51 5.28 9.73
C PRO A 63 2.38 4.06 9.38
N ASN A 64 1.92 2.84 9.59
CA ASN A 64 2.70 1.63 9.30
C ASN A 64 2.82 1.36 7.81
N LEU A 65 1.72 1.54 7.07
CA LEU A 65 1.72 1.47 5.61
C LEU A 65 2.62 2.55 5.01
N VAL A 66 2.51 3.79 5.49
CA VAL A 66 3.37 4.90 5.03
C VAL A 66 4.84 4.64 5.28
N ARG A 67 5.18 4.10 6.46
CA ARG A 67 6.55 3.69 6.79
C ARG A 67 7.06 2.64 5.79
N LEU A 68 6.26 1.60 5.49
CA LEU A 68 6.63 0.58 4.51
C LEU A 68 6.87 1.17 3.11
N LEU A 69 5.95 2.01 2.63
CA LEU A 69 6.02 2.60 1.29
C LEU A 69 7.31 3.41 1.07
N SER A 70 7.80 4.08 2.12
CA SER A 70 9.01 4.91 2.09
C SER A 70 10.28 4.23 2.61
N ASP A 71 10.18 2.99 3.10
CA ASP A 71 11.32 2.28 3.71
C ASP A 71 12.40 1.97 2.66
N PRO A 72 13.61 2.54 2.76
CA PRO A 72 14.67 2.31 1.78
C PRO A 72 15.22 0.87 1.82
N ALA A 73 14.99 0.12 2.90
CA ALA A 73 15.45 -1.26 3.05
C ALA A 73 14.49 -2.29 2.43
N VAL A 74 13.31 -1.86 1.96
CA VAL A 74 12.29 -2.75 1.39
C VAL A 74 12.01 -2.37 -0.06
N VAL A 75 12.17 -3.30 -0.99
CA VAL A 75 11.76 -3.12 -2.39
C VAL A 75 10.26 -3.29 -2.50
N LYS A 76 9.58 -2.29 -3.06
CA LYS A 76 8.15 -2.38 -3.38
C LYS A 76 8.01 -2.85 -4.83
N LEU A 77 7.61 -4.11 -4.99
CA LEU A 77 7.43 -4.76 -6.28
C LEU A 77 6.02 -4.49 -6.81
N PHE A 78 5.93 -3.85 -7.97
CA PHE A 78 4.65 -3.58 -8.64
C PHE A 78 4.60 -4.26 -10.02
N HIS A 79 3.39 -4.47 -10.54
CA HIS A 79 3.19 -4.77 -11.95
C HIS A 79 2.66 -3.53 -12.65
N PHE A 80 3.50 -2.85 -13.44
CA PHE A 80 3.12 -1.61 -14.13
C PHE A 80 2.63 -0.50 -13.17
N GLY A 81 3.29 -0.36 -12.00
CA GLY A 81 2.80 0.42 -10.85
C GLY A 81 2.77 1.94 -10.97
N ARG A 82 2.84 2.53 -12.17
CA ARG A 82 2.81 4.00 -12.35
C ARG A 82 1.55 4.62 -11.76
N PHE A 83 0.41 3.97 -11.96
CA PHE A 83 -0.87 4.41 -11.44
C PHE A 83 -0.95 4.22 -9.92
N ASP A 84 -0.54 3.05 -9.43
CA ASP A 84 -0.50 2.72 -8.00
C ASP A 84 0.35 3.70 -7.21
N ILE A 85 1.57 3.97 -7.68
CA ILE A 85 2.47 4.94 -7.05
C ILE A 85 1.84 6.35 -7.04
N ALA A 86 1.16 6.73 -8.12
CA ALA A 86 0.51 8.04 -8.19
C ALA A 86 -0.66 8.15 -7.21
N VAL A 87 -1.52 7.14 -7.07
CA VAL A 87 -2.65 7.18 -6.14
C VAL A 87 -2.21 7.05 -4.69
N LEU A 88 -1.17 6.25 -4.40
CA LEU A 88 -0.54 6.18 -3.07
C LEU A 88 0.05 7.53 -2.67
N LYS A 89 0.78 8.18 -3.59
CA LYS A 89 1.31 9.53 -3.36
C LYS A 89 0.20 10.57 -3.19
N HIS A 90 -0.88 10.49 -3.96
CA HIS A 90 -2.01 11.40 -3.83
C HIS A 90 -2.72 11.24 -2.47
N THR A 91 -2.90 9.99 -2.02
CA THR A 91 -3.62 9.67 -0.78
C THR A 91 -2.78 9.97 0.46
N PHE A 92 -1.50 9.56 0.46
CA PHE A 92 -0.65 9.61 1.65
C PHE A 92 0.45 10.67 1.60
N GLY A 93 0.66 11.33 0.46
CA GLY A 93 1.71 12.35 0.32
C GLY A 93 3.14 11.80 0.29
N VAL A 94 3.34 10.48 0.31
CA VAL A 94 4.66 9.85 0.32
C VAL A 94 5.05 9.31 -1.05
N THR A 95 6.34 9.38 -1.37
CA THR A 95 6.87 8.76 -2.58
C THR A 95 7.28 7.33 -2.27
N THR A 96 6.63 6.36 -2.92
CA THR A 96 7.00 4.95 -2.77
C THR A 96 8.38 4.69 -3.37
N THR A 97 9.32 4.21 -2.57
CA THR A 97 10.72 3.98 -2.99
C THR A 97 11.45 3.07 -2.01
N PRO A 98 12.37 2.17 -2.45
CA PRO A 98 12.67 1.83 -3.84
C PRO A 98 11.56 0.98 -4.46
N VAL A 99 11.43 1.04 -5.79
CA VAL A 99 10.42 0.29 -6.55
C VAL A 99 11.08 -0.56 -7.63
N PHE A 100 10.47 -1.72 -7.91
CA PHE A 100 10.74 -2.55 -9.08
C PHE A 100 9.44 -2.81 -9.83
#